data_AF-A0A7X1HVU7-F1
#
_entry.id   AF-A0A7X1HVU7-F1
#
_cell.length_a   1.000
_cell.length_b   1.000
_cell.length_c   1.000
_cell.angle_alpha   90.00
_cell.angle_beta   90.00
_cell.angle_gamma   90.00
#
_symmetry.space_group_name_H-M   'P 1'
#
loop_
_entity.id
_entity.type
_entity.pdbx_description
1 polymer ?
#
loop_
_entity_poly.entity_id
_entity_poly.type
_entity_poly.pdbx_seq_one_letter_code
_entity_poly.pdbx_strand_id
1 'polypeptide(L)'
;MEFFKRIFAKKKDQEVVKIEENNEKKIQCNSENCGCKSCEHKEEKSGDYLKNICIQIETIPCEPNPYFVVNDESAKFFEEFEIRMTTIYRMYSINSIFLKEYQKVSRESLTSTRDNEKEFSKYSKCYFINNNAFKEIHHMSNLLNIFMIFEVLLKNITKDIAYDKHLDLEEIQNKNMSYLNSYILFLEEAMKSKFSLDENERNFIGIVRKIRNDYLHDYMTEIPESIEKEIVKIFNLRTGKRITVDEYFIENTCKIFGEIAKRLESSYWEYKINFLKNKE
;
A
#
# COMPACT_ATOMS: atom_id res chain seq x y z
N MET A 1 4.35 -20.56 18.21
CA MET A 1 2.94 -20.19 18.52
C MET A 1 2.79 -18.95 19.42
N GLU A 2 3.80 -18.51 20.17
CA GLU A 2 3.70 -17.27 20.98
C GLU A 2 3.95 -15.97 20.18
N PHE A 3 4.65 -16.05 19.05
CA PHE A 3 4.98 -14.90 18.20
C PHE A 3 3.73 -14.17 17.66
N PHE A 4 2.73 -14.92 17.18
CA PHE A 4 1.49 -14.34 16.69
C PHE A 4 0.59 -13.78 17.80
N LYS A 5 0.59 -14.35 19.01
CA LYS A 5 -0.24 -13.83 20.13
C LYS A 5 0.22 -12.45 20.61
N ARG A 6 1.51 -12.11 20.50
CA ARG A 6 2.01 -10.76 20.83
C ARG A 6 1.72 -9.71 19.75
N ILE A 7 1.57 -10.11 18.49
CA ILE A 7 1.26 -9.20 17.37
C ILE A 7 -0.22 -8.78 17.37
N PHE A 8 -1.12 -9.62 17.92
CA PHE A 8 -2.57 -9.39 17.91
C PHE A 8 -3.19 -9.05 19.28
N ALA A 9 -2.38 -8.77 20.30
CA ALA A 9 -2.87 -8.34 21.60
C ALA A 9 -3.26 -6.85 21.56
N LYS A 10 -4.58 -6.57 21.52
CA LYS A 10 -5.10 -5.22 21.81
C LYS A 10 -4.59 -4.77 23.18
N LYS A 11 -3.79 -3.70 23.22
CA LYS A 11 -3.56 -2.93 24.45
C LYS A 11 -4.91 -2.38 24.93
N LYS A 12 -5.45 -3.00 25.97
CA LYS A 12 -6.33 -2.34 26.93
C LYS A 12 -5.41 -1.73 27.97
N ASP A 13 -5.39 -0.41 28.06
CA ASP A 13 -5.67 0.32 29.30
C ASP A 13 -5.70 1.84 29.04
N GLN A 14 -6.51 2.49 29.86
CA GLN A 14 -7.09 3.80 29.75
C GLN A 14 -6.09 4.95 29.97
N GLU A 15 -6.36 6.09 29.34
CA GLU A 15 -6.35 7.37 30.05
C GLU A 15 -7.49 8.24 29.53
N VAL A 16 -8.48 8.46 30.42
CA VAL A 16 -9.60 9.38 30.22
C VAL A 16 -9.05 10.78 30.44
N VAL A 17 -8.69 11.48 29.35
CA VAL A 17 -8.47 12.92 29.41
C VAL A 17 -9.82 13.59 29.21
N LYS A 18 -10.38 14.13 30.30
CA LYS A 18 -11.48 15.09 30.26
C LYS A 18 -11.04 16.29 29.43
N ILE A 19 -11.72 16.58 28.33
CA ILE A 19 -11.59 17.87 27.65
C ILE A 19 -12.86 18.64 27.93
N GLU A 20 -12.68 19.70 28.70
CA GLU A 20 -13.67 20.70 29.06
C GLU A 20 -14.24 21.36 27.81
N GLU A 21 -15.56 21.51 27.77
CA GLU A 21 -16.25 22.45 26.89
C GLU A 21 -15.78 23.87 27.25
N ASN A 22 -15.10 24.56 26.34
CA ASN A 22 -15.02 26.01 26.39
C ASN A 22 -14.69 26.64 25.02
N ASN A 23 -15.71 27.33 24.52
CA ASN A 23 -15.70 28.56 23.72
C ASN A 23 -15.07 28.57 22.32
N GLU A 24 -15.98 28.76 21.36
CA GLU A 24 -15.84 29.52 20.13
C GLU A 24 -14.60 30.42 20.07
N LYS A 25 -13.56 29.96 19.38
CA LYS A 25 -12.58 30.84 18.76
C LYS A 25 -12.63 30.63 17.26
N LYS A 26 -13.17 31.64 16.57
CA LYS A 26 -13.01 31.83 15.13
C LYS A 26 -11.52 31.70 14.80
N ILE A 27 -11.16 30.63 14.09
CA ILE A 27 -9.80 30.46 13.58
C ILE A 27 -9.61 31.50 12.48
N GLN A 28 -8.94 32.60 12.84
CA GLN A 28 -8.42 33.58 11.91
C GLN A 28 -7.24 32.92 11.19
N CYS A 29 -7.32 32.84 9.86
CA CYS A 29 -6.28 32.28 9.03
C CYS A 29 -5.09 33.26 9.02
N ASN A 30 -4.01 32.93 9.74
CA ASN A 30 -2.75 33.69 9.66
C ASN A 30 -2.00 33.27 8.40
N SER A 31 -1.84 34.21 7.49
CA SER A 31 -1.43 34.04 6.08
C SER A 31 0.06 33.83 5.84
N GLU A 32 0.85 33.37 6.80
CA GLU A 32 2.32 33.38 6.63
C GLU A 32 2.95 32.06 6.17
N ASN A 33 2.22 30.93 6.11
CA ASN A 33 2.78 29.65 5.65
C ASN A 33 2.04 28.97 4.49
N CYS A 34 1.11 29.67 3.83
CA CYS A 34 0.49 29.14 2.62
C CYS A 34 1.33 29.53 1.39
N GLY A 35 2.05 28.57 0.80
CA GLY A 35 2.74 28.74 -0.48
C GLY A 35 1.82 28.97 -1.69
N CYS A 36 0.52 29.28 -1.49
CA CYS A 36 -0.38 29.67 -2.57
C CYS A 36 -0.28 31.18 -2.83
N LYS A 37 0.64 31.57 -3.72
CA LYS A 37 0.70 32.94 -4.29
C LYS A 37 -0.48 33.27 -5.24
N SER A 38 -1.54 32.46 -5.28
CA SER A 38 -2.72 32.67 -6.13
C SER A 38 -4.05 32.79 -5.35
N CYS A 39 -4.03 32.88 -4.02
CA CYS A 39 -5.26 33.06 -3.24
C CYS A 39 -5.72 34.53 -3.11
N GLU A 40 -5.02 35.49 -3.72
CA GLU A 40 -5.45 36.89 -3.79
C GLU A 40 -6.11 37.19 -5.14
N HIS A 41 -7.41 36.91 -5.24
CA HIS A 41 -8.25 37.58 -6.22
C HIS A 41 -9.21 38.50 -5.48
N LYS A 42 -8.84 39.79 -5.45
CA LYS A 42 -9.79 40.88 -5.27
C LYS A 42 -10.75 40.83 -6.47
N GLU A 43 -12.05 41.03 -6.19
CA GLU A 43 -13.20 40.96 -7.09
C GLU A 43 -13.90 39.59 -7.15
N GLU A 44 -14.72 39.34 -6.13
CA GLU A 44 -15.85 38.43 -6.23
C GLU A 44 -16.82 38.95 -7.31
N LYS A 45 -16.73 38.38 -8.52
CA LYS A 45 -17.83 38.46 -9.48
C LYS A 45 -18.83 37.35 -9.14
N SER A 46 -20.06 37.76 -8.88
CA SER A 46 -21.21 36.88 -8.67
C SER A 46 -21.30 35.84 -9.78
N GLY A 47 -21.03 34.57 -9.46
CA GLY A 47 -21.19 33.46 -10.41
C GLY A 47 -20.26 32.26 -10.21
N ASP A 48 -19.14 32.40 -9.49
CA ASP A 48 -18.15 31.31 -9.40
C ASP A 48 -18.34 30.43 -8.16
N TYR A 49 -18.91 29.24 -8.37
CA TYR A 49 -19.02 28.15 -7.39
C TYR A 49 -17.69 27.44 -7.09
N LEU A 50 -16.55 28.01 -7.45
CA LEU A 50 -15.24 27.52 -7.05
C LEU A 50 -14.90 28.06 -5.67
N LYS A 51 -15.54 27.49 -4.63
CA LYS A 51 -14.96 27.54 -3.29
C LYS A 51 -13.60 26.85 -3.37
N ASN A 52 -12.54 27.63 -3.34
CA ASN A 52 -11.17 27.11 -3.28
C ASN A 52 -11.06 26.17 -2.08
N ILE A 53 -10.87 24.87 -2.33
CA ILE A 53 -10.57 23.91 -1.28
C ILE A 53 -9.10 24.10 -0.93
N CYS A 54 -8.83 24.92 0.07
CA CYS A 54 -7.50 25.05 0.65
C CYS A 54 -7.25 23.85 1.58
N ILE A 55 -6.64 22.80 1.05
CA ILE A 55 -6.16 21.68 1.88
C ILE A 55 -4.79 22.09 2.43
N GLN A 56 -4.73 22.36 3.73
CA GLN A 56 -3.45 22.48 4.42
C GLN A 56 -2.91 21.07 4.64
N ILE A 57 -1.97 20.67 3.79
CA ILE A 57 -1.18 19.45 4.00
C ILE A 57 0.05 19.91 4.78
N GLU A 58 0.12 19.59 6.07
CA GLU A 58 1.39 19.70 6.81
C GLU A 58 2.46 18.93 6.05
N THR A 59 3.69 19.46 5.96
CA THR A 59 4.78 18.73 5.32
C THR A 59 4.96 17.39 6.02
N ILE A 60 4.52 16.31 5.37
CA ILE A 60 4.67 14.96 5.91
C ILE A 60 6.18 14.73 6.08
N PRO A 61 6.63 14.31 7.27
CA PRO A 61 8.03 13.95 7.50
C PRO A 61 8.53 13.04 6.37
N CYS A 62 9.75 13.31 5.88
CA CYS A 62 10.36 12.49 4.84
C CYS A 62 10.87 11.18 5.45
N GLU A 63 9.94 10.34 5.90
CA GLU A 63 10.24 9.05 6.49
C GLU A 63 10.25 7.95 5.42
N PRO A 64 11.27 7.08 5.42
CA PRO A 64 11.29 5.90 4.57
C PRO A 64 10.15 4.93 4.96
N ASN A 65 9.80 4.00 4.06
CA ASN A 65 8.84 2.96 4.45
C ASN A 65 9.40 2.15 5.65
N PRO A 66 8.57 1.79 6.65
CA PRO A 66 9.07 1.10 7.84
C PRO A 66 9.33 -0.40 7.61
N TYR A 67 9.00 -0.93 6.42
CA TYR A 67 8.92 -2.36 6.17
C TYR A 67 10.22 -2.92 5.58
N PHE A 68 10.91 -2.15 4.75
CA PHE A 68 12.20 -2.50 4.15
C PHE A 68 13.10 -1.27 4.04
N VAL A 69 14.29 -1.38 4.61
CA VAL A 69 15.38 -0.41 4.54
C VAL A 69 16.61 -1.22 4.16
N VAL A 70 17.34 -0.74 3.16
CA VAL A 70 18.51 -1.41 2.62
C VAL A 70 19.70 -1.22 3.57
N ASN A 71 20.62 -2.19 3.58
CA ASN A 71 21.86 -2.02 4.34
C ASN A 71 22.81 -1.04 3.63
N ASP A 72 23.70 -0.36 4.37
CA ASP A 72 24.56 0.74 3.85
C ASP A 72 25.36 0.41 2.57
N GLU A 73 25.66 -0.87 2.32
CA GLU A 73 26.14 -1.38 1.03
C GLU A 73 25.20 -2.49 0.53
N SER A 74 24.46 -2.24 -0.55
CA SER A 74 23.59 -3.26 -1.15
C SER A 74 23.56 -3.21 -2.67
N ALA A 75 22.89 -4.20 -3.27
CA ALA A 75 22.76 -4.27 -4.71
C ALA A 75 21.73 -3.25 -5.17
N LYS A 76 21.98 -2.62 -6.32
CA LYS A 76 21.11 -1.59 -6.90
C LYS A 76 19.63 -1.96 -6.96
N PHE A 77 19.31 -3.24 -7.20
CA PHE A 77 17.91 -3.67 -7.26
C PHE A 77 17.21 -3.71 -5.90
N PHE A 78 17.95 -3.85 -4.78
CA PHE A 78 17.39 -3.66 -3.43
C PHE A 78 17.17 -2.18 -3.13
N GLU A 79 18.13 -1.32 -3.47
CA GLU A 79 17.98 0.16 -3.38
C GLU A 79 16.76 0.65 -4.17
N GLU A 80 16.63 0.19 -5.43
CA GLU A 80 15.47 0.51 -6.27
C GLU A 80 14.16 0.01 -5.66
N PHE A 81 14.16 -1.16 -5.02
CA PHE A 81 12.99 -1.70 -4.34
C PHE A 81 12.62 -0.84 -3.11
N GLU A 82 13.57 -0.45 -2.26
CA GLU A 82 13.31 0.46 -1.13
C GLU A 82 12.76 1.80 -1.58
N ILE A 83 13.39 2.43 -2.57
CA ILE A 83 12.95 3.74 -3.09
C ILE A 83 11.51 3.64 -3.60
N ARG A 84 11.18 2.58 -4.34
CA ARG A 84 9.83 2.38 -4.88
C ARG A 84 8.81 2.03 -3.80
N MET A 85 9.15 1.15 -2.85
CA MET A 85 8.30 0.85 -1.67
C MET A 85 8.00 2.14 -0.89
N THR A 86 9.03 2.94 -0.62
CA THR A 86 8.91 4.24 0.05
C THR A 86 8.03 5.20 -0.74
N THR A 87 8.21 5.28 -2.06
CA THR A 87 7.39 6.12 -2.91
C THR A 87 5.91 5.73 -2.85
N ILE A 88 5.61 4.43 -2.96
CA ILE A 88 4.22 3.92 -2.91
C ILE A 88 3.62 4.15 -1.53
N TYR A 89 4.35 3.84 -0.46
CA TYR A 89 3.90 4.06 0.91
C TYR A 89 3.60 5.55 1.16
N ARG A 90 4.47 6.46 0.71
CA ARG A 90 4.24 7.90 0.82
C ARG A 90 3.06 8.37 -0.02
N MET A 91 2.93 7.90 -1.26
CA MET A 91 1.79 8.19 -2.13
C MET A 91 0.48 7.73 -1.47
N TYR A 92 0.47 6.53 -0.90
CA TYR A 92 -0.64 6.00 -0.13
C TYR A 92 -1.04 6.95 1.02
N SER A 93 -0.08 7.32 1.87
CA SER A 93 -0.31 8.20 3.03
C SER A 93 -0.81 9.59 2.64
N ILE A 94 -0.20 10.23 1.63
CA ILE A 94 -0.61 11.56 1.14
C ILE A 94 -2.04 11.51 0.60
N ASN A 95 -2.34 10.54 -0.27
CA ASN A 95 -3.66 10.41 -0.87
C ASN A 95 -4.72 10.06 0.18
N SER A 96 -4.38 9.27 1.20
CA SER A 96 -5.29 8.98 2.31
C SER A 96 -5.67 10.25 3.09
N ILE A 97 -4.72 11.17 3.32
CA ILE A 97 -4.99 12.49 3.91
C ILE A 97 -5.90 13.31 2.99
N PHE A 98 -5.55 13.41 1.70
CA PHE A 98 -6.36 14.13 0.72
C PHE A 98 -7.80 13.61 0.67
N LEU A 99 -7.97 12.28 0.58
CA LEU A 99 -9.29 11.65 0.51
C LEU A 99 -10.11 11.94 1.77
N LYS A 100 -9.50 11.90 2.96
CA LYS A 100 -10.17 12.20 4.22
C LYS A 100 -10.69 13.64 4.27
N GLU A 101 -9.85 14.61 3.89
CA GLU A 101 -10.26 16.03 3.84
C GLU A 101 -11.30 16.29 2.75
N TYR A 102 -11.12 15.70 1.57
CA TYR A 102 -12.08 15.82 0.48
C TYR A 102 -13.46 15.24 0.87
N GLN A 103 -13.49 14.08 1.54
CA GLN A 103 -14.73 13.48 2.05
C GLN A 103 -15.43 14.37 3.09
N LYS A 104 -14.66 15.03 3.96
CA LYS A 104 -15.19 15.99 4.92
C LYS A 104 -15.86 17.17 4.22
N VAL A 105 -15.18 17.82 3.29
CA VAL A 105 -15.72 18.95 2.50
C VAL A 105 -16.93 18.54 1.66
N SER A 106 -16.89 17.34 1.07
CA SER A 106 -18.00 16.77 0.31
C SER A 106 -19.25 16.57 1.18
N ARG A 107 -19.08 16.08 2.42
CA ARG A 107 -20.17 15.93 3.40
C ARG A 107 -20.76 17.28 3.83
N GLU A 108 -19.93 18.27 4.06
CA GLU A 108 -20.37 19.64 4.39
C GLU A 108 -21.18 20.25 3.23
N SER A 109 -20.69 20.09 2.00
CA SER A 109 -21.38 20.57 0.79
C SER A 109 -22.75 19.89 0.60
N LEU A 110 -22.82 18.58 0.80
CA LEU A 110 -24.09 17.83 0.79
C LEU A 110 -25.07 18.32 1.86
N THR A 111 -24.56 18.62 3.06
CA THR A 111 -25.40 19.12 4.16
C THR A 111 -25.95 20.51 3.85
N SER A 112 -25.12 21.40 3.28
CA SER A 112 -25.51 22.77 2.93
C SER A 112 -26.52 22.87 1.78
N THR A 113 -26.68 21.81 0.98
CA THR A 113 -27.60 21.78 -0.16
C THR A 113 -28.95 21.13 0.16
N ARG A 114 -29.18 20.69 1.41
CA ARG A 114 -30.40 20.00 1.84
C ARG A 114 -31.70 20.71 1.49
N ASP A 115 -31.72 22.04 1.57
CA ASP A 115 -32.93 22.83 1.32
C ASP A 115 -33.22 23.05 -0.18
N ASN A 116 -32.29 22.63 -1.07
CA ASN A 116 -32.46 22.67 -2.51
C ASN A 116 -32.40 21.25 -3.09
N GLU A 117 -33.59 20.67 -3.34
CA GLU A 117 -33.74 19.28 -3.77
C GLU A 117 -32.92 18.90 -5.01
N LYS A 118 -32.81 19.82 -5.98
CA LYS A 118 -32.05 19.60 -7.23
C LYS A 118 -30.55 19.55 -6.98
N GLU A 119 -30.02 20.48 -6.17
CA GLU A 119 -28.60 20.50 -5.79
C GLU A 119 -28.28 19.34 -4.85
N PHE A 120 -29.14 19.05 -3.87
CA PHE A 120 -28.98 17.92 -2.96
C PHE A 120 -28.85 16.59 -3.72
N SER A 121 -29.70 16.36 -4.72
CA SER A 121 -29.64 15.15 -5.57
C SER A 121 -28.30 15.01 -6.30
N LYS A 122 -27.76 16.11 -6.83
CA LYS A 122 -26.46 16.14 -7.52
C LYS A 122 -25.31 15.85 -6.55
N TYR A 123 -25.24 16.57 -5.43
CA TYR A 123 -24.19 16.38 -4.42
C TYR A 123 -24.27 15.01 -3.75
N SER A 124 -25.47 14.45 -3.57
CA SER A 124 -25.68 13.12 -3.02
C SER A 124 -25.04 12.05 -3.92
N LYS A 125 -25.31 12.10 -5.23
CA LYS A 125 -24.68 11.17 -6.20
C LYS A 125 -23.15 11.27 -6.18
N CYS A 126 -22.60 12.49 -6.22
CA CYS A 126 -21.17 12.70 -6.14
C CYS A 126 -20.58 12.20 -4.81
N TYR A 127 -21.24 12.47 -3.68
CA TYR A 127 -20.82 12.01 -2.37
C TYR A 127 -20.72 10.48 -2.31
N PHE A 128 -21.73 9.74 -2.80
CA PHE A 128 -21.70 8.28 -2.83
C PHE A 128 -20.58 7.71 -3.70
N ILE A 129 -20.38 8.26 -4.91
CA ILE A 129 -19.29 7.84 -5.80
C ILE A 129 -17.93 8.11 -5.14
N ASN A 130 -17.76 9.30 -4.56
CA ASN A 130 -16.50 9.74 -3.96
C ASN A 130 -16.16 9.01 -2.66
N ASN A 131 -17.17 8.60 -1.90
CA ASN A 131 -16.94 7.95 -0.60
C ASN A 131 -16.57 6.46 -0.75
N ASN A 132 -17.12 5.79 -1.78
CA ASN A 132 -16.92 4.36 -1.98
C ASN A 132 -15.85 4.08 -3.07
N ALA A 133 -16.08 4.52 -4.30
CA ALA A 133 -15.26 4.11 -5.44
C ALA A 133 -13.84 4.67 -5.39
N PHE A 134 -13.64 5.93 -4.98
CA PHE A 134 -12.29 6.52 -4.91
C PHE A 134 -11.39 5.80 -3.90
N LYS A 135 -11.94 5.43 -2.74
CA LYS A 135 -11.18 4.71 -1.71
C LYS A 135 -10.79 3.32 -2.19
N GLU A 136 -11.73 2.61 -2.81
CA GLU A 136 -11.49 1.29 -3.40
C GLU A 136 -10.42 1.34 -4.49
N ILE A 137 -10.52 2.28 -5.44
CA ILE A 137 -9.53 2.47 -6.50
C ILE A 137 -8.15 2.82 -5.93
N HIS A 138 -8.10 3.72 -4.93
CA HIS A 138 -6.85 4.10 -4.27
C HIS A 138 -6.17 2.87 -3.66
N HIS A 139 -6.90 2.08 -2.87
CA HIS A 139 -6.34 0.89 -2.25
C HIS A 139 -5.90 -0.15 -3.27
N MET A 140 -6.75 -0.45 -4.26
CA MET A 140 -6.42 -1.41 -5.32
C MET A 140 -5.19 -0.98 -6.11
N SER A 141 -5.10 0.29 -6.51
CA SER A 141 -3.94 0.83 -7.22
C SER A 141 -2.65 0.66 -6.40
N ASN A 142 -2.70 0.92 -5.09
CA ASN A 142 -1.53 0.71 -4.23
C ASN A 142 -1.16 -0.77 -4.11
N LEU A 143 -2.13 -1.67 -3.95
CA LEU A 143 -1.89 -3.11 -3.90
C LEU A 143 -1.18 -3.61 -5.18
N LEU A 144 -1.65 -3.17 -6.34
CA LEU A 144 -1.05 -3.51 -7.63
C LEU A 144 0.40 -3.03 -7.70
N ASN A 145 0.64 -1.78 -7.31
CA ASN A 145 1.98 -1.21 -7.35
C ASN A 145 2.94 -1.96 -6.41
N ILE A 146 2.50 -2.27 -5.18
CA ILE A 146 3.28 -3.06 -4.21
C ILE A 146 3.64 -4.44 -4.78
N PHE A 147 2.66 -5.13 -5.38
CA PHE A 147 2.88 -6.42 -6.00
C PHE A 147 3.85 -6.37 -7.18
N MET A 148 3.70 -5.40 -8.08
CA MET A 148 4.57 -5.25 -9.24
C MET A 148 6.02 -5.00 -8.84
N ILE A 149 6.28 -4.15 -7.85
CA ILE A 149 7.66 -3.87 -7.44
C ILE A 149 8.30 -5.07 -6.74
N PHE A 150 7.52 -5.87 -6.02
CA PHE A 150 7.98 -7.12 -5.44
C PHE A 150 8.30 -8.16 -6.53
N GLU A 151 7.46 -8.29 -7.55
CA GLU A 151 7.73 -9.16 -8.70
C GLU A 151 9.00 -8.73 -9.46
N VAL A 152 9.21 -7.43 -9.64
CA VAL A 152 10.43 -6.88 -10.26
C VAL A 152 11.67 -7.17 -9.43
N LEU A 153 11.60 -7.05 -8.09
CA LEU A 153 12.70 -7.42 -7.21
C LEU A 153 13.08 -8.89 -7.42
N LEU A 154 12.11 -9.81 -7.32
CA LEU A 154 12.35 -11.24 -7.53
C LEU A 154 12.97 -11.52 -8.90
N LYS A 155 12.42 -10.93 -9.96
CA LYS A 155 12.93 -11.08 -11.32
C LYS A 155 14.39 -10.62 -11.45
N ASN A 156 14.73 -9.47 -10.85
CA ASN A 156 16.08 -8.91 -10.95
C ASN A 156 17.11 -9.77 -10.20
N ILE A 157 16.77 -10.26 -9.00
CA ILE A 157 17.62 -11.20 -8.26
C ILE A 157 17.79 -12.50 -9.06
N THR A 158 16.69 -13.04 -9.60
CA THR A 158 16.73 -14.25 -10.43
C THR A 158 17.65 -14.06 -11.63
N LYS A 159 17.53 -12.94 -12.35
CA LYS A 159 18.35 -12.66 -13.53
C LYS A 159 19.84 -12.62 -13.20
N ASP A 160 20.19 -12.00 -12.08
CA ASP A 160 21.58 -11.86 -11.66
C ASP A 160 22.19 -13.22 -11.24
N ILE A 161 21.46 -14.03 -10.47
CA ILE A 161 21.88 -15.38 -10.09
C ILE A 161 21.90 -16.34 -11.31
N ALA A 162 20.97 -16.19 -12.25
CA ALA A 162 20.96 -16.94 -13.50
C ALA A 162 22.25 -16.71 -14.29
N TYR A 163 22.65 -15.43 -14.39
CA TYR A 163 23.87 -15.02 -15.07
C TYR A 163 25.12 -15.66 -14.44
N ASP A 164 25.21 -15.68 -13.11
CA ASP A 164 26.29 -16.38 -12.39
C ASP A 164 26.37 -17.88 -12.74
N LYS A 165 25.21 -18.50 -12.99
CA LYS A 165 25.09 -19.92 -13.34
C LYS A 165 25.14 -20.21 -14.84
N HIS A 166 25.36 -19.19 -15.68
CA HIS A 166 25.30 -19.30 -17.14
C HIS A 166 23.95 -19.83 -17.66
N LEU A 167 22.87 -19.45 -17.00
CA LEU A 167 21.49 -19.78 -17.38
C LEU A 167 20.77 -18.55 -17.92
N ASP A 168 19.88 -18.77 -18.88
CA ASP A 168 18.94 -17.76 -19.35
C ASP A 168 17.65 -17.76 -18.53
N LEU A 169 16.97 -16.61 -18.47
CA LEU A 169 15.70 -16.47 -17.75
C LEU A 169 14.62 -17.43 -18.27
N GLU A 170 14.62 -17.75 -19.56
CA GLU A 170 13.66 -18.68 -20.17
C GLU A 170 13.85 -20.12 -19.65
N GLU A 171 15.08 -20.50 -19.30
CA GLU A 171 15.40 -21.82 -18.74
C GLU A 171 14.92 -21.97 -17.30
N ILE A 172 14.74 -20.85 -16.59
CA ILE A 172 14.21 -20.79 -15.23
C ILE A 172 12.67 -20.85 -15.23
N GLN A 173 12.05 -20.42 -16.32
CA GLN A 173 10.60 -20.30 -16.40
C GLN A 173 9.94 -21.65 -16.65
N ASN A 174 9.28 -22.19 -15.62
CA ASN A 174 8.46 -23.38 -15.76
C ASN A 174 7.07 -23.02 -16.32
N LYS A 175 6.73 -23.54 -17.51
CA LYS A 175 5.45 -23.30 -18.21
C LYS A 175 4.21 -23.75 -17.43
N ASN A 176 4.36 -24.62 -16.43
CA ASN A 176 3.26 -25.15 -15.62
C ASN A 176 2.95 -24.29 -14.38
N MET A 177 3.67 -23.19 -14.15
CA MET A 177 3.41 -22.27 -13.03
C MET A 177 3.57 -20.81 -13.45
N SER A 178 3.11 -19.89 -12.60
CA SER A 178 3.28 -18.46 -12.86
C SER A 178 4.76 -18.06 -12.84
N TYR A 179 5.12 -16.99 -13.56
CA TYR A 179 6.44 -16.37 -13.50
C TYR A 179 6.97 -16.15 -12.08
N LEU A 180 6.15 -15.55 -11.21
CA LEU A 180 6.56 -15.27 -9.84
C LEU A 180 6.91 -16.53 -9.04
N ASN A 181 6.11 -17.60 -9.17
CA ASN A 181 6.42 -18.89 -8.55
C ASN A 181 7.69 -19.53 -9.12
N SER A 182 7.94 -19.41 -10.43
CA SER A 182 9.18 -19.88 -11.04
C SER A 182 10.41 -19.15 -10.48
N TYR A 183 10.31 -17.83 -10.30
CA TYR A 183 11.37 -17.03 -9.66
C TYR A 183 11.62 -17.46 -8.22
N ILE A 184 10.56 -17.57 -7.41
CA ILE A 184 10.67 -18.01 -6.01
C ILE A 184 11.34 -19.39 -5.93
N LEU A 185 10.85 -20.36 -6.70
CA LEU A 185 11.39 -21.73 -6.68
C LEU A 185 12.88 -21.74 -7.01
N PHE A 186 13.29 -21.04 -8.07
CA PHE A 186 14.69 -20.93 -8.46
C PHE A 186 15.55 -20.26 -7.38
N LEU A 187 15.05 -19.20 -6.74
CA LEU A 187 15.77 -18.50 -5.68
C LEU A 187 15.94 -19.38 -4.44
N GLU A 188 14.92 -20.15 -4.05
CA GLU A 188 15.00 -21.11 -2.95
C GLU A 188 16.01 -22.23 -3.23
N GLU A 189 16.04 -22.74 -4.47
CA GLU A 189 17.03 -23.73 -4.89
C GLU A 189 18.46 -23.15 -4.93
N ALA A 190 18.62 -21.90 -5.41
CA ALA A 190 19.91 -21.26 -5.55
C ALA A 190 20.52 -20.82 -4.20
N MET A 191 19.71 -20.26 -3.32
CA MET A 191 20.14 -19.74 -2.01
C MET A 191 20.12 -20.82 -0.92
N LYS A 192 19.63 -22.02 -1.21
CA LYS A 192 19.48 -23.15 -0.28
C LYS A 192 18.61 -22.75 0.94
N SER A 193 18.69 -23.51 2.04
CA SER A 193 17.87 -23.39 3.25
C SER A 193 17.92 -22.04 4.00
N LYS A 194 18.61 -21.04 3.46
CA LYS A 194 18.68 -19.67 4.01
C LYS A 194 17.55 -18.78 3.51
N PHE A 195 17.01 -19.08 2.33
CA PHE A 195 15.79 -18.48 1.83
C PHE A 195 14.74 -19.57 1.60
N SER A 196 13.64 -19.50 2.36
CA SER A 196 12.45 -20.28 2.11
C SER A 196 11.23 -19.48 2.49
N LEU A 197 10.20 -19.53 1.65
CA LEU A 197 8.88 -19.02 1.99
C LEU A 197 8.08 -20.09 2.73
N ASP A 198 7.50 -19.71 3.85
CA ASP A 198 6.57 -20.58 4.56
C ASP A 198 5.23 -20.70 3.81
N GLU A 199 4.39 -21.65 4.24
CA GLU A 199 3.10 -21.90 3.60
C GLU A 199 2.19 -20.66 3.62
N ASN A 200 2.22 -19.87 4.69
CA ASN A 200 1.39 -18.67 4.83
C ASN A 200 1.84 -17.58 3.84
N GLU A 201 3.14 -17.38 3.71
CA GLU A 201 3.72 -16.40 2.77
C GLU A 201 3.40 -16.78 1.32
N ARG A 202 3.54 -18.06 0.96
CA ARG A 202 3.15 -18.55 -0.37
C ARG A 202 1.67 -18.36 -0.65
N ASN A 203 0.83 -18.71 0.31
CA ASN A 203 -0.61 -18.53 0.19
C ASN A 203 -0.97 -17.04 0.06
N PHE A 204 -0.34 -16.17 0.85
CA PHE A 204 -0.58 -14.74 0.82
C PHE A 204 -0.18 -14.12 -0.53
N ILE A 205 1.01 -14.43 -1.04
CA ILE A 205 1.46 -14.04 -2.38
C ILE A 205 0.47 -14.53 -3.44
N GLY A 206 0.01 -15.78 -3.33
CA GLY A 206 -0.98 -16.37 -4.22
C GLY A 206 -2.30 -15.59 -4.24
N ILE A 207 -2.78 -15.18 -3.07
CA ILE A 207 -3.98 -14.34 -2.92
C ILE A 207 -3.77 -12.97 -3.57
N VAL A 208 -2.69 -12.26 -3.25
CA VAL A 208 -2.42 -10.92 -3.81
C VAL A 208 -2.34 -11.00 -5.34
N ARG A 209 -1.71 -12.04 -5.88
CA ARG A 209 -1.64 -12.29 -7.32
C ARG A 209 -3.03 -12.53 -7.94
N LYS A 210 -3.88 -13.33 -7.30
CA LYS A 210 -5.26 -13.57 -7.77
C LYS A 210 -6.06 -12.27 -7.78
N ILE A 211 -6.05 -11.51 -6.69
CA ILE A 211 -6.71 -10.20 -6.58
C ILE A 211 -6.23 -9.25 -7.70
N ARG A 212 -4.92 -9.20 -7.95
CA ARG A 212 -4.33 -8.40 -9.02
C ARG A 212 -4.85 -8.81 -10.40
N ASN A 213 -4.91 -10.11 -10.68
CA ASN A 213 -5.40 -10.60 -11.97
C ASN A 213 -6.89 -10.30 -12.16
N ASP A 214 -7.71 -10.56 -11.15
CA ASP A 214 -9.16 -10.31 -11.21
C ASP A 214 -9.46 -8.82 -11.43
N TYR A 215 -8.73 -7.94 -10.73
CA TYR A 215 -8.88 -6.49 -10.93
C TYR A 215 -8.48 -6.04 -12.34
N LEU A 216 -7.43 -6.59 -12.93
CA LEU A 216 -6.99 -6.21 -14.28
C LEU A 216 -7.92 -6.73 -15.37
N HIS A 217 -8.57 -7.88 -15.16
CA HIS A 217 -9.45 -8.49 -16.15
C HIS A 217 -10.87 -7.91 -16.11
N ASP A 218 -11.44 -7.73 -14.91
CA ASP A 218 -12.85 -7.38 -14.77
C ASP A 218 -13.09 -6.01 -14.13
N TYR A 219 -12.04 -5.27 -13.73
CA TYR A 219 -12.11 -4.00 -12.99
C TYR A 219 -13.05 -4.07 -11.77
N MET A 220 -13.15 -5.26 -11.16
CA MET A 220 -14.01 -5.50 -10.01
C MET A 220 -13.33 -4.94 -8.76
N THR A 221 -13.98 -4.01 -8.07
CA THR A 221 -13.50 -3.50 -6.77
C THR A 221 -13.79 -4.46 -5.62
N GLU A 222 -14.62 -5.49 -5.87
CA GLU A 222 -15.03 -6.49 -4.89
C GLU A 222 -14.19 -7.76 -5.04
N ILE A 223 -13.62 -8.26 -3.94
CA ILE A 223 -12.84 -9.51 -3.91
C ILE A 223 -13.81 -10.69 -4.10
N PRO A 224 -13.56 -11.63 -5.03
CA PRO A 224 -14.37 -12.82 -5.20
C PRO A 224 -14.49 -13.67 -3.92
N GLU A 225 -15.66 -14.24 -3.66
CA GLU A 225 -15.95 -15.05 -2.45
C GLU A 225 -14.96 -16.23 -2.24
N SER A 226 -14.42 -16.78 -3.33
CA SER A 226 -13.42 -17.85 -3.28
C SER A 226 -12.11 -17.38 -2.64
N ILE A 227 -11.68 -16.16 -2.95
CA ILE A 227 -10.48 -15.51 -2.40
C ILE A 227 -10.74 -15.02 -0.99
N GLU A 228 -11.94 -14.51 -0.72
CA GLU A 228 -12.38 -14.09 0.62
C GLU A 228 -12.17 -15.21 1.66
N LYS A 229 -12.58 -16.44 1.34
CA LYS A 229 -12.38 -17.62 2.21
C LYS A 229 -10.92 -17.92 2.50
N GLU A 230 -10.01 -17.66 1.55
CA GLU A 230 -8.57 -17.83 1.75
C GLU A 230 -8.02 -16.72 2.67
N ILE A 231 -8.45 -15.47 2.50
CA ILE A 231 -8.04 -14.34 3.34
C ILE A 231 -8.52 -14.52 4.79
N VAL A 232 -9.78 -14.97 5.02
CA VAL A 232 -10.28 -15.26 6.37
C VAL A 232 -9.34 -16.21 7.12
N LYS A 233 -8.85 -17.24 6.43
CA LYS A 233 -7.96 -18.25 7.03
C LYS A 233 -6.60 -17.66 7.39
N ILE A 234 -5.99 -16.89 6.49
CA ILE A 234 -4.67 -16.29 6.72
C ILE A 234 -4.69 -15.29 7.87
N PHE A 235 -5.70 -14.41 7.90
CA PHE A 235 -5.80 -13.35 8.90
C PHE A 235 -6.60 -13.74 10.15
N ASN A 236 -7.06 -15.00 10.22
CA ASN A 236 -7.89 -15.52 11.31
C ASN A 236 -9.09 -14.60 11.63
N LEU A 237 -9.78 -14.13 10.59
CA LEU A 237 -10.89 -13.18 10.70
C LEU A 237 -12.20 -13.91 11.06
N ARG A 238 -13.18 -13.19 11.60
CA ARG A 238 -14.52 -13.76 11.79
C ARG A 238 -15.17 -14.00 10.43
N THR A 239 -15.74 -15.19 10.25
CA THR A 239 -16.56 -15.55 9.09
C THR A 239 -17.80 -14.67 8.97
N GLY A 240 -18.18 -14.32 7.74
CA GLY A 240 -19.41 -13.59 7.44
C GLY A 240 -19.27 -12.06 7.30
N LYS A 241 -18.05 -11.51 7.28
CA LYS A 241 -17.81 -10.10 6.99
C LYS A 241 -17.08 -9.98 5.66
N ARG A 242 -17.69 -9.23 4.73
CA ARG A 242 -17.13 -8.96 3.40
C ARG A 242 -15.70 -8.43 3.51
N ILE A 243 -14.74 -9.15 2.95
CA ILE A 243 -13.34 -8.71 2.91
C ILE A 243 -13.15 -7.81 1.69
N THR A 244 -12.54 -6.66 1.93
CA THR A 244 -12.16 -5.71 0.89
C THR A 244 -10.66 -5.41 1.02
N VAL A 245 -10.08 -4.87 -0.05
CA VAL A 245 -8.72 -4.31 0.04
C VAL A 245 -8.83 -2.98 0.78
N ASP A 246 -8.51 -3.02 2.06
CA ASP A 246 -8.51 -1.88 2.97
C ASP A 246 -7.10 -1.49 3.39
N GLU A 247 -7.00 -0.44 4.21
CA GLU A 247 -5.74 0.04 4.77
C GLU A 247 -4.95 -1.08 5.47
N TYR A 248 -5.64 -1.90 6.24
CA TYR A 248 -5.03 -3.03 6.94
C TYR A 248 -4.44 -4.04 5.95
N PHE A 249 -5.13 -4.36 4.87
CA PHE A 249 -4.62 -5.26 3.84
C PHE A 249 -3.36 -4.69 3.14
N ILE A 250 -3.34 -3.39 2.85
CA ILE A 250 -2.19 -2.71 2.26
C ILE A 250 -0.99 -2.75 3.19
N GLU A 251 -1.16 -2.38 4.46
CA GLU A 251 -0.08 -2.40 5.46
C GLU A 251 0.51 -3.79 5.63
N ASN A 252 -0.33 -4.83 5.69
CA ASN A 252 0.15 -6.21 5.79
C ASN A 252 0.88 -6.66 4.53
N THR A 253 0.45 -6.22 3.34
CA THR A 253 1.14 -6.54 2.10
C THR A 253 2.54 -5.93 2.11
N CYS A 254 2.66 -4.64 2.44
CA CYS A 254 3.95 -3.97 2.57
C CYS A 254 4.85 -4.67 3.60
N LYS A 255 4.29 -5.05 4.75
CA LYS A 255 5.02 -5.73 5.82
C LYS A 255 5.55 -7.08 5.37
N ILE A 256 4.69 -7.96 4.82
CA ILE A 256 5.08 -9.31 4.40
C ILE A 256 6.13 -9.23 3.29
N PHE A 257 5.92 -8.38 2.27
CA PHE A 257 6.90 -8.24 1.19
C PHE A 257 8.20 -7.61 1.65
N GLY A 258 8.15 -6.67 2.60
CA GLY A 258 9.35 -6.10 3.22
C GLY A 258 10.13 -7.13 4.05
N GLU A 259 9.45 -7.96 4.84
CA GLU A 259 10.09 -9.05 5.59
C GLU A 259 10.73 -10.09 4.66
N ILE A 260 10.06 -10.45 3.57
CA ILE A 260 10.62 -11.33 2.54
C ILE A 260 11.84 -10.67 1.88
N ALA A 261 11.77 -9.38 1.53
CA ALA A 261 12.87 -8.64 0.92
C ALA A 261 14.11 -8.58 1.82
N LYS A 262 13.95 -8.39 3.14
CA LYS A 262 15.06 -8.45 4.11
C LYS A 262 15.76 -9.82 4.11
N ARG A 263 14.98 -10.90 4.09
CA ARG A 263 15.53 -12.26 4.04
C ARG A 263 16.18 -12.56 2.69
N LEU A 264 15.61 -12.06 1.60
CA LEU A 264 16.20 -12.15 0.26
C LEU A 264 17.55 -11.42 0.19
N GLU A 265 17.63 -10.20 0.71
CA GLU A 265 18.88 -9.41 0.71
C GLU A 265 19.99 -10.12 1.47
N SER A 266 19.69 -10.60 2.68
CA SER A 266 20.65 -11.35 3.49
C SER A 266 21.11 -12.63 2.77
N SER A 267 20.18 -13.38 2.20
CA SER A 267 20.46 -14.66 1.53
C SER A 267 21.19 -14.47 0.19
N TYR A 268 20.91 -13.38 -0.52
CA TYR A 268 21.59 -12.99 -1.75
C TYR A 268 23.07 -12.71 -1.52
N TRP A 269 23.40 -11.93 -0.49
CA TRP A 269 24.79 -11.63 -0.18
C TRP A 269 25.56 -12.85 0.29
N GLU A 270 24.94 -13.73 1.09
CA GLU A 270 25.52 -15.02 1.46
C GLU A 270 25.80 -15.88 0.21
N TYR A 271 24.85 -15.94 -0.73
CA TYR A 271 25.05 -16.62 -2.02
C TYR A 271 26.24 -16.03 -2.79
N LYS A 272 26.33 -14.71 -2.95
CA LYS A 272 27.42 -14.05 -3.70
C LYS A 272 28.79 -14.32 -3.08
N ILE A 273 28.91 -14.21 -1.75
CA ILE A 273 30.16 -14.50 -1.04
C ILE A 273 30.60 -15.95 -1.29
N ASN A 274 29.67 -16.90 -1.18
CA ASN A 274 29.97 -18.32 -1.40
C ASN A 274 30.34 -18.61 -2.86
N PHE A 275 29.65 -17.96 -3.81
CA PHE A 275 29.94 -18.11 -5.23
C PHE A 275 31.34 -17.60 -5.59
N LEU A 276 31.75 -16.45 -5.07
CA LEU A 276 33.09 -15.90 -5.27
C LEU A 276 34.18 -16.80 -4.68
N LYS A 277 33.98 -17.30 -3.45
CA LYS A 277 34.94 -18.23 -2.80
C LYS A 277 35.14 -19.54 -3.54
N ASN A 278 34.13 -20.04 -4.25
CA ASN A 278 34.23 -21.28 -5.02
C ASN A 278 34.85 -21.08 -6.41
N LYS A 279 35.10 -19.83 -6.83
CA LYS A 279 35.77 -19.49 -8.09
C LYS A 279 37.27 -19.21 -7.93
N GLU A 280 37.73 -19.00 -6.70
CA GLU A 280 39.17 -18.93 -6.33
C GLU A 280 39.77 -20.32 -6.16
#